data_AF-A0A2S2RA43-F1
#
_entry.id   AF-A0A2S2RA43-F1
#
_cell.length_a   1.000
_cell.length_b   1.000
_cell.length_c   1.000
_cell.angle_alpha   90.00
_cell.angle_beta   90.00
_cell.angle_gamma   90.00
#
_symmetry.space_group_name_H-M   'P 1'
#
loop_
_entity.id
_entity.type
_entity.pdbx_description
1 polymer ?
#
loop_
_entity_poly.entity_id
_entity_poly.type
_entity_poly.pdbx_seq_one_letter_code
_entity_poly.pdbx_strand_id
1 'polypeptide(L)'
;MGYGEENGVNTLVIAASSLDDIVSISAFGVLLGIVFSTGDLTSKIVQGPEDVCIGTALGLLWGFFLIFVPPSPWAQVYQSQNENEMTEEKQVCHKKIEQSVTAQRAFLLGAGGFLAVTGSQWYGFPGAGPLACIISSFVAGTGWKWRVRKQNQNDNPVIPFDGDDEEQSQEDPVEKVFEHIWFGLQPVLFASIGTEIKFQLLVGDDNIIFTALMVLVFGLIVRTIVTALSVLGTGFNRNEVIFINVAWLPKATVQAALAPVALDMARMMGTELDNESARRLLTVSVISILVTAPIGALGIQWFGPKLLAKSSR
;
A
#
# COMPACT_ATOMS: atom_id res chain seq x y z
N MET A 1 -5.60 -4.93 -18.48
CA MET A 1 -6.08 -5.97 -19.41
C MET A 1 -7.42 -6.42 -18.85
N GLY A 2 -8.53 -6.14 -19.53
CA GLY A 2 -9.88 -6.35 -18.96
C GLY A 2 -10.35 -7.80 -18.95
N TYR A 3 -9.54 -8.71 -18.41
CA TYR A 3 -9.90 -10.11 -18.21
C TYR A 3 -10.28 -10.31 -16.74
N GLY A 4 -11.48 -10.86 -16.49
CA GLY A 4 -11.97 -11.08 -15.12
C GLY A 4 -12.55 -9.83 -14.42
N GLU A 5 -12.80 -8.75 -15.17
CA GLU A 5 -13.53 -7.57 -14.66
C GLU A 5 -15.03 -7.88 -14.53
N GLU A 6 -15.65 -8.56 -15.50
CA GLU A 6 -17.06 -9.02 -15.46
C GLU A 6 -17.43 -9.81 -14.19
N ASN A 7 -16.47 -10.57 -13.64
CA ASN A 7 -16.67 -11.40 -12.45
C ASN A 7 -16.12 -10.74 -11.16
N GLY A 8 -15.70 -9.47 -11.20
CA GLY A 8 -15.14 -8.72 -10.07
C GLY A 8 -13.80 -9.24 -9.51
N VAL A 9 -13.19 -10.25 -10.15
CA VAL A 9 -11.98 -10.92 -9.66
C VAL A 9 -10.79 -9.97 -9.64
N ASN A 10 -10.66 -9.10 -10.65
CA ASN A 10 -9.61 -8.08 -10.70
C ASN A 10 -9.72 -7.11 -9.51
N THR A 11 -10.91 -6.54 -9.31
CA THR A 11 -11.23 -5.60 -8.21
C THR A 11 -10.97 -6.22 -6.84
N LEU A 12 -11.38 -7.49 -6.63
CA LEU A 12 -11.13 -8.21 -5.38
C LEU A 12 -9.62 -8.42 -5.13
N VAL A 13 -8.86 -8.83 -6.16
CA VAL A 13 -7.41 -9.04 -6.03
C VAL A 13 -6.69 -7.74 -5.68
N ILE A 14 -7.07 -6.61 -6.29
CA ILE A 14 -6.51 -5.28 -6.01
C ILE A 14 -6.86 -4.84 -4.57
N ALA A 15 -8.14 -4.89 -4.19
CA ALA A 15 -8.60 -4.46 -2.87
C ALA A 15 -8.04 -5.32 -1.73
N ALA A 16 -7.93 -6.63 -1.92
CA ALA A 16 -7.33 -7.52 -0.94
C ALA A 16 -5.79 -7.36 -0.89
N SER A 17 -5.13 -7.05 -2.01
CA SER A 17 -3.67 -6.80 -2.02
C SER A 17 -3.30 -5.53 -1.25
N SER A 18 -4.07 -4.44 -1.38
CA SER A 18 -3.81 -3.21 -0.62
C SER A 18 -4.09 -3.41 0.87
N LEU A 19 -5.11 -4.19 1.25
CA LEU A 19 -5.34 -4.60 2.63
C LEU A 19 -4.20 -5.48 3.19
N ASP A 20 -3.67 -6.42 2.40
CA ASP A 20 -2.54 -7.27 2.80
C ASP A 20 -1.23 -6.46 2.98
N ASP A 21 -0.99 -5.44 2.15
CA ASP A 21 0.10 -4.47 2.34
C ASP A 21 -0.08 -3.66 3.64
N ILE A 22 -1.29 -3.12 3.87
CA ILE A 22 -1.62 -2.36 5.08
C ILE A 22 -1.40 -3.19 6.34
N VAL A 23 -1.93 -4.41 6.39
CA VAL A 23 -1.78 -5.32 7.55
C VAL A 23 -0.33 -5.76 7.71
N SER A 24 0.39 -6.05 6.62
CA SER A 24 1.80 -6.45 6.66
C SER A 24 2.70 -5.36 7.24
N ILE A 25 2.57 -4.11 6.77
CA ILE A 25 3.37 -2.97 7.26
C ILE A 25 3.04 -2.69 8.73
N SER A 26 1.76 -2.73 9.09
CA SER A 26 1.29 -2.52 10.47
C SER A 26 1.85 -3.57 11.44
N ALA A 27 1.70 -4.86 11.10
CA ALA A 27 2.18 -5.96 11.94
C ALA A 27 3.70 -5.96 12.07
N PHE A 28 4.43 -5.64 10.99
CA PHE A 28 5.89 -5.53 11.03
C PHE A 28 6.38 -4.36 11.90
N GLY A 29 5.71 -3.21 11.85
CA GLY A 29 6.01 -2.07 12.73
C GLY A 29 5.85 -2.43 14.21
N VAL A 30 4.76 -3.12 14.57
CA VAL A 30 4.53 -3.62 15.94
C VAL A 30 5.57 -4.66 16.35
N LEU A 31 5.94 -5.59 15.46
CA LEU A 31 6.97 -6.60 15.74
C LEU A 31 8.36 -5.97 15.95
N LEU A 32 8.74 -4.96 15.16
CA LEU A 32 9.97 -4.20 15.39
C LEU A 32 9.93 -3.46 16.74
N GLY A 33 8.81 -2.82 17.07
CA GLY A 33 8.60 -2.19 18.37
C GLY A 33 8.81 -3.17 19.52
N ILE A 34 8.22 -4.37 19.46
CA ILE A 34 8.38 -5.40 20.49
C ILE A 34 9.82 -5.93 20.60
N VAL A 35 10.48 -6.19 19.46
CA VAL A 35 11.86 -6.73 19.44
C VAL A 35 12.85 -5.72 20.01
N PHE A 36 12.80 -4.47 19.54
CA PHE A 36 13.79 -3.43 19.89
C PHE A 36 13.36 -2.50 21.04
N SER A 37 12.20 -2.75 21.67
CA SER A 37 11.77 -2.07 22.91
C SER A 37 12.86 -2.14 24.00
N THR A 38 13.21 -1.00 24.58
CA THR A 38 14.22 -0.87 25.64
C THR A 38 13.57 -0.80 27.02
N GLY A 39 13.16 -1.97 27.53
CA GLY A 39 12.52 -2.08 28.84
C GLY A 39 12.40 -3.51 29.36
N ASP A 40 11.80 -3.64 30.56
CA ASP A 40 11.45 -4.91 31.19
C ASP A 40 10.34 -5.62 30.39
N LEU A 41 10.23 -6.95 30.53
CA LEU A 41 9.41 -7.80 29.66
C LEU A 41 7.94 -7.36 29.58
N THR A 42 7.40 -6.88 30.70
CA THR A 42 6.03 -6.34 30.79
C THR A 42 5.87 -5.05 29.97
N SER A 43 6.85 -4.13 30.00
CA SER A 43 6.80 -2.91 29.19
C SER A 43 6.91 -3.18 27.69
N LYS A 44 7.71 -4.18 27.27
CA LYS A 44 7.78 -4.60 25.86
C LYS A 44 6.43 -5.07 25.31
N ILE A 45 5.66 -5.79 26.14
CA ILE A 45 4.34 -6.31 25.76
C ILE A 45 3.29 -5.19 25.71
N VAL A 46 3.40 -4.15 26.54
CA VAL A 46 2.48 -3.00 26.55
C VAL A 46 2.77 -2.02 25.40
N GLN A 47 4.04 -1.85 25.02
CA GLN A 47 4.43 -0.92 23.96
C GLN A 47 3.85 -1.27 22.59
N GLY A 48 3.69 -2.55 22.25
CA GLY A 48 3.09 -2.97 20.97
C GLY A 48 1.65 -2.44 20.77
N PRO A 49 0.72 -2.68 21.71
CA PRO A 49 -0.60 -2.05 21.73
C PRO A 49 -0.57 -0.52 21.79
N GLU A 50 0.38 0.07 22.53
CA GLU A 50 0.52 1.53 22.64
C GLU A 50 0.87 2.18 21.30
N ASP A 51 1.85 1.64 20.56
CA ASP A 51 2.19 2.03 19.19
C ASP A 51 0.95 1.99 18.26
N VAL A 52 0.11 0.96 18.38
CA VAL A 52 -1.12 0.81 17.58
C VAL A 52 -2.16 1.88 17.96
N CYS A 53 -2.37 2.12 19.26
CA CYS A 53 -3.31 3.13 19.73
C CYS A 53 -2.89 4.55 19.33
N ILE A 54 -1.60 4.89 19.50
CA ILE A 54 -1.05 6.20 19.13
C ILE A 54 -1.11 6.40 17.61
N GLY A 55 -0.63 5.42 16.83
CA GLY A 55 -0.64 5.47 15.37
C GLY A 55 -2.06 5.60 14.80
N THR A 56 -3.01 4.86 15.37
CA THR A 56 -4.44 4.95 14.98
C THR A 56 -5.03 6.31 15.33
N ALA A 57 -4.82 6.82 16.55
CA ALA A 57 -5.37 8.10 16.98
C ALA A 57 -4.82 9.28 16.14
N LEU A 58 -3.50 9.31 15.90
CA LEU A 58 -2.86 10.33 15.06
C LEU A 58 -3.29 10.22 13.60
N GLY A 59 -3.37 9.00 13.05
CA GLY A 59 -3.83 8.76 11.69
C GLY A 59 -5.27 9.19 11.45
N LEU A 60 -6.19 8.86 12.37
CA LEU A 60 -7.58 9.30 12.31
C LEU A 60 -7.71 10.82 12.41
N LEU A 61 -6.98 11.46 13.35
CA LEU A 61 -7.02 12.91 13.56
C LEU A 61 -6.47 13.68 12.36
N TRP A 62 -5.27 13.30 11.87
CA TRP A 62 -4.66 13.95 10.71
C TRP A 62 -5.45 13.68 9.43
N GLY A 63 -5.90 12.44 9.22
CA GLY A 63 -6.77 12.09 8.10
C GLY A 63 -8.05 12.91 8.08
N PHE A 64 -8.74 13.03 9.23
CA PHE A 64 -9.95 13.85 9.35
C PHE A 64 -9.68 15.34 9.07
N PHE A 65 -8.54 15.87 9.52
CA PHE A 65 -8.12 17.24 9.18
C PHE A 65 -7.90 17.43 7.66
N LEU A 66 -7.24 16.48 6.99
CA LEU A 66 -7.03 16.46 5.54
C LEU A 66 -8.33 16.36 4.74
N ILE A 67 -9.44 15.87 5.33
CA ILE A 67 -10.75 15.96 4.68
C ILE A 67 -11.12 17.43 4.46
N PHE A 68 -10.85 18.33 5.40
CA PHE A 68 -11.27 19.74 5.34
C PHE A 68 -10.21 20.69 4.76
N VAL A 69 -8.94 20.31 4.79
CA VAL A 69 -7.82 21.14 4.29
C VAL A 69 -7.08 20.41 3.15
N PRO A 70 -6.97 21.00 1.94
CA PRO A 70 -7.44 22.33 1.54
C PRO A 70 -8.96 22.41 1.35
N PRO A 71 -9.55 23.62 1.48
CA PRO A 71 -10.94 23.86 1.09
C PRO A 71 -11.16 23.56 -0.39
N SER A 72 -12.42 23.35 -0.78
CA SER A 72 -12.77 23.11 -2.19
C SER A 72 -12.37 24.34 -3.05
N PRO A 73 -12.04 24.14 -4.34
CA PRO A 73 -11.99 25.22 -5.31
C PRO A 73 -13.38 25.84 -5.62
N TRP A 74 -14.49 25.17 -5.29
CA TRP A 74 -15.86 25.60 -5.64
C TRP A 74 -16.20 27.03 -5.17
N ALA A 75 -15.55 27.56 -4.13
CA ALA A 75 -15.73 28.93 -3.66
C ALA A 75 -15.37 30.01 -4.71
N GLN A 76 -14.45 29.72 -5.64
CA GLN A 76 -14.18 30.58 -6.80
C GLN A 76 -15.03 30.18 -8.03
N VAL A 77 -15.34 28.88 -8.18
CA VAL A 77 -16.15 28.38 -9.30
C VAL A 77 -17.60 28.90 -9.23
N TYR A 78 -18.21 28.96 -8.05
CA TYR A 78 -19.61 29.44 -7.87
C TYR A 78 -19.81 30.88 -8.34
N GLN A 79 -18.77 31.72 -8.28
CA GLN A 79 -18.78 33.07 -8.85
C GLN A 79 -18.73 33.07 -10.39
N SER A 80 -18.07 32.08 -11.00
CA SER A 80 -17.92 31.96 -12.46
C SER A 80 -19.09 31.25 -13.17
N GLN A 81 -19.86 30.45 -12.43
CA GLN A 81 -20.94 29.61 -12.98
C GLN A 81 -22.26 30.37 -13.22
N ASN A 82 -22.34 31.64 -12.79
CA ASN A 82 -23.45 32.55 -13.07
C ASN A 82 -23.47 33.09 -14.52
N GLU A 83 -22.45 32.74 -15.32
CA GLU A 83 -22.37 33.08 -16.75
C GLU A 83 -22.37 31.78 -17.58
N ASN A 84 -23.36 31.63 -18.45
CA ASN A 84 -23.62 30.40 -19.22
C ASN A 84 -22.53 30.04 -20.27
N GLU A 85 -21.45 30.82 -20.39
CA GLU A 85 -20.38 30.59 -21.35
C GLU A 85 -19.06 30.20 -20.66
N MET A 86 -18.61 28.97 -20.93
CA MET A 86 -17.37 28.38 -20.41
C MET A 86 -16.21 28.57 -21.41
N THR A 87 -15.73 29.81 -21.51
CA THR A 87 -14.57 30.24 -22.31
C THR A 87 -13.33 29.37 -22.09
N GLU A 88 -12.46 29.20 -23.10
CA GLU A 88 -11.20 28.46 -22.97
C GLU A 88 -10.33 28.97 -21.80
N GLU A 89 -10.27 30.28 -21.57
CA GLU A 89 -9.56 30.87 -20.42
C GLU A 89 -10.14 30.43 -19.08
N LYS A 90 -11.47 30.30 -18.96
CA LYS A 90 -12.14 29.77 -17.76
C LYS A 90 -11.78 28.29 -17.55
N GLN A 91 -11.72 27.49 -18.61
CA GLN A 91 -11.33 26.07 -18.54
C GLN A 91 -9.86 25.90 -18.11
N VAL A 92 -8.95 26.70 -18.68
CA VAL A 92 -7.53 26.73 -18.30
C VAL A 92 -7.35 27.19 -16.85
N CYS A 93 -8.12 28.18 -16.41
CA CYS A 93 -8.12 28.64 -15.01
C CYS A 93 -8.61 27.54 -14.06
N HIS A 94 -9.74 26.89 -14.37
CA HIS A 94 -10.32 25.79 -13.59
C HIS A 94 -9.31 24.65 -13.41
N LYS A 95 -8.75 24.14 -14.51
CA LYS A 95 -7.75 23.06 -14.51
C LYS A 95 -6.50 23.42 -13.69
N LYS A 96 -6.04 24.68 -13.74
CA LYS A 96 -4.89 25.17 -12.96
C LYS A 96 -5.21 25.24 -11.46
N ILE A 97 -6.44 25.61 -11.10
CA ILE A 97 -6.92 25.62 -9.70
C ILE A 97 -7.03 24.19 -9.17
N GLU A 98 -7.62 23.26 -9.92
CA GLU A 98 -7.70 21.84 -9.54
C GLU A 98 -6.31 21.20 -9.34
N GLN A 99 -5.38 21.46 -10.25
CA GLN A 99 -3.98 21.04 -10.11
C GLN A 99 -3.32 21.62 -8.85
N SER A 100 -3.61 22.88 -8.51
CA SER A 100 -3.07 23.51 -7.29
C SER A 100 -3.62 22.88 -6.01
N VAL A 101 -4.94 22.66 -5.92
CA VAL A 101 -5.58 21.99 -4.77
C VAL A 101 -5.12 20.53 -4.66
N THR A 102 -4.94 19.84 -5.79
CA THR A 102 -4.38 18.49 -5.84
C THR A 102 -2.95 18.45 -5.29
N ALA A 103 -2.08 19.35 -5.76
CA ALA A 103 -0.71 19.43 -5.29
C ALA A 103 -0.64 19.75 -3.79
N GLN A 104 -1.52 20.63 -3.28
CA GLN A 104 -1.62 20.90 -1.84
C GLN A 104 -2.08 19.66 -1.04
N ARG A 105 -3.07 18.90 -1.53
CA ARG A 105 -3.50 17.64 -0.88
C ARG A 105 -2.38 16.60 -0.84
N ALA A 106 -1.71 16.38 -1.97
CA ALA A 106 -0.59 15.46 -2.07
C ALA A 106 0.57 15.87 -1.14
N PHE A 107 0.90 17.17 -1.10
CA PHE A 107 1.93 17.72 -0.23
C PHE A 107 1.57 17.58 1.26
N LEU A 108 0.35 17.94 1.68
CA LEU A 108 -0.08 17.84 3.08
C LEU A 108 -0.17 16.39 3.57
N LEU A 109 -0.60 15.46 2.70
CA LEU A 109 -0.60 14.02 3.00
C LEU A 109 0.83 13.48 3.09
N GLY A 110 1.68 13.75 2.10
CA GLY A 110 3.06 13.25 2.05
C GLY A 110 3.95 13.83 3.15
N ALA A 111 3.89 15.14 3.38
CA ALA A 111 4.63 15.78 4.46
C ALA A 111 4.12 15.35 5.85
N GLY A 112 2.80 15.21 6.01
CA GLY A 112 2.19 14.68 7.24
C GLY A 112 2.62 13.24 7.53
N GLY A 113 2.63 12.37 6.52
CA GLY A 113 3.11 10.99 6.63
C GLY A 113 4.60 10.93 6.98
N PHE A 114 5.44 11.74 6.32
CA PHE A 114 6.87 11.82 6.62
C PHE A 114 7.14 12.32 8.05
N LEU A 115 6.42 13.35 8.51
CA LEU A 115 6.48 13.86 9.88
C LEU A 115 5.96 12.85 10.91
N ALA A 116 4.94 12.06 10.58
CA ALA A 116 4.45 10.98 11.45
C ALA A 116 5.50 9.87 11.62
N VAL A 117 6.12 9.40 10.52
CA VAL A 117 7.17 8.38 10.57
C VAL A 117 8.38 8.88 11.35
N THR A 118 8.95 10.04 10.98
CA THR A 118 10.15 10.60 11.64
C THR A 118 9.89 11.04 13.08
N GLY A 119 8.72 11.61 13.37
CA GLY A 119 8.33 12.02 14.72
C GLY A 119 8.11 10.84 15.66
N SER A 120 7.49 9.75 15.20
CA SER A 120 7.26 8.56 16.03
C SER A 120 8.57 7.84 16.39
N GLN A 121 9.53 7.78 15.46
CA GLN A 121 10.89 7.29 15.69
C GLN A 121 11.59 8.13 16.77
N TRP A 122 11.49 9.47 16.70
CA TRP A 122 12.09 10.37 17.68
C TRP A 122 11.45 10.29 19.07
N TYR A 123 10.15 9.98 19.15
CA TYR A 123 9.41 9.84 20.41
C TYR A 123 9.49 8.43 21.03
N GLY A 124 10.15 7.47 20.37
CA GLY A 124 10.33 6.10 20.88
C GLY A 124 9.23 5.09 20.52
N PHE A 125 8.31 5.43 19.62
CA PHE A 125 7.18 4.58 19.19
C PHE A 125 7.30 4.23 17.69
N PRO A 126 8.23 3.35 17.28
CA PRO A 126 8.67 3.23 15.88
C PRO A 126 7.62 2.70 14.89
N GLY A 127 6.62 1.95 15.36
CA GLY A 127 5.51 1.41 14.56
C GLY A 127 4.33 2.38 14.43
N ALA A 128 4.17 3.35 15.34
CA ALA A 128 3.04 4.28 15.34
C ALA A 128 3.01 5.19 14.09
N GLY A 129 4.17 5.66 13.61
CA GLY A 129 4.26 6.58 12.48
C GLY A 129 3.83 5.99 11.12
N PRO A 130 4.34 4.81 10.71
CA PRO A 130 3.85 4.11 9.52
C PRO A 130 2.34 3.83 9.56
N LEU A 131 1.82 3.42 10.72
CA LEU A 131 0.38 3.25 10.97
C LEU A 131 -0.42 4.55 10.75
N ALA A 132 0.04 5.66 11.34
CA ALA A 132 -0.59 6.97 11.16
C ALA A 132 -0.59 7.45 9.70
N CYS A 133 0.50 7.18 8.96
CA CYS A 133 0.61 7.49 7.53
C CYS A 133 -0.43 6.72 6.70
N ILE A 134 -0.58 5.41 6.93
CA ILE A 134 -1.58 4.57 6.25
C ILE A 134 -3.00 5.03 6.58
N ILE A 135 -3.32 5.19 7.86
CA ILE A 135 -4.68 5.48 8.32
C ILE A 135 -5.11 6.90 7.90
N SER A 136 -4.21 7.88 7.94
CA SER A 136 -4.52 9.23 7.46
C SER A 136 -4.74 9.29 5.95
N SER A 137 -4.00 8.50 5.16
CA SER A 137 -4.23 8.35 3.71
C SER A 137 -5.61 7.77 3.41
N PHE A 138 -5.98 6.67 4.08
CA PHE A 138 -7.28 6.02 3.90
C PHE A 138 -8.45 6.94 4.27
N VAL A 139 -8.37 7.64 5.42
CA VAL A 139 -9.40 8.59 5.88
C VAL A 139 -9.50 9.82 4.97
N ALA A 140 -8.37 10.35 4.50
CA ALA A 140 -8.36 11.49 3.59
C ALA A 140 -9.01 11.12 2.24
N GLY A 141 -8.58 10.02 1.61
CA GLY A 141 -9.12 9.56 0.32
C GLY A 141 -10.60 9.23 0.36
N THR A 142 -11.04 8.47 1.36
CA THR A 142 -12.48 8.15 1.55
C THR A 142 -13.30 9.41 1.84
N GLY A 143 -12.80 10.34 2.66
CA GLY A 143 -13.47 11.60 2.97
C GLY A 143 -13.55 12.58 1.79
N TRP A 144 -12.55 12.60 0.90
CA TRP A 144 -12.60 13.37 -0.34
C TRP A 144 -13.68 12.82 -1.29
N LYS A 145 -13.72 11.49 -1.51
CA LYS A 145 -14.76 10.83 -2.33
C LYS A 145 -16.17 11.04 -1.76
N TRP A 146 -16.32 10.94 -0.44
CA TRP A 146 -17.58 11.23 0.25
C TRP A 146 -18.07 12.67 0.02
N ARG A 147 -17.17 13.67 0.07
CA ARG A 147 -17.57 15.07 -0.21
C ARG A 147 -18.05 15.24 -1.65
N VAL A 148 -17.35 14.67 -2.64
CA VAL A 148 -17.75 14.78 -4.06
C VAL A 148 -19.15 14.20 -4.27
N ARG A 149 -19.41 12.98 -3.75
CA ARG A 149 -20.75 12.37 -3.81
C ARG A 149 -21.83 13.24 -3.17
N LYS A 150 -21.54 13.83 -2.00
CA LYS A 150 -22.48 14.71 -1.28
C LYS A 150 -22.72 16.05 -1.98
N GLN A 151 -21.76 16.56 -2.74
CA GLN A 151 -21.95 17.79 -3.53
C GLN A 151 -22.82 17.51 -4.77
N ASN A 152 -22.51 16.44 -5.52
CA ASN A 152 -23.29 16.02 -6.69
C ASN A 152 -24.76 15.67 -6.36
N GLN A 153 -25.10 15.43 -5.09
CA GLN A 153 -26.47 15.21 -4.62
C GLN A 153 -27.23 16.52 -4.31
N ASN A 154 -26.53 17.62 -4.05
CA ASN A 154 -27.12 18.93 -3.73
C ASN A 154 -27.31 19.83 -4.96
N ASP A 155 -26.45 19.70 -5.96
CA ASP A 155 -26.56 20.41 -7.24
C ASP A 155 -27.49 19.62 -8.18
N ASN A 156 -28.56 20.26 -8.71
CA ASN A 156 -29.50 19.58 -9.61
C ASN A 156 -28.79 19.05 -10.88
N PRO A 157 -28.90 17.76 -11.24
CA PRO A 157 -28.15 17.19 -12.35
C PRO A 157 -28.72 17.63 -13.71
N VAL A 158 -27.94 18.41 -14.47
CA VAL A 158 -28.28 18.86 -15.84
C VAL A 158 -27.76 17.89 -16.92
N ILE A 159 -27.70 16.59 -16.61
CA ILE A 159 -27.68 15.48 -17.58
C ILE A 159 -28.49 14.32 -16.95
N PRO A 160 -29.42 13.66 -17.69
CA PRO A 160 -30.03 12.41 -17.24
C PRO A 160 -28.99 11.29 -17.30
N PHE A 161 -28.65 10.69 -16.16
CA PHE A 161 -27.76 9.54 -16.08
C PHE A 161 -28.60 8.25 -15.98
N ASP A 162 -29.20 7.86 -17.10
CA ASP A 162 -29.78 6.52 -17.27
C ASP A 162 -28.64 5.56 -17.66
N GLY A 163 -28.13 4.81 -16.67
CA GLY A 163 -27.06 3.83 -16.86
C GLY A 163 -26.65 3.19 -15.53
N ASP A 164 -26.79 1.87 -15.43
CA ASP A 164 -26.57 1.13 -14.19
C ASP A 164 -25.08 1.00 -13.82
N ASP A 165 -24.76 1.23 -12.54
CA ASP A 165 -23.68 0.62 -11.73
C ASP A 165 -22.30 0.33 -12.36
N GLU A 166 -21.77 1.16 -13.27
CA GLU A 166 -20.31 1.26 -13.46
C GLU A 166 -19.70 2.32 -12.51
N GLU A 167 -19.16 1.87 -11.37
CA GLU A 167 -18.28 2.67 -10.49
C GLU A 167 -16.90 2.88 -11.16
N GLN A 168 -16.92 3.51 -12.34
CA GLN A 168 -15.76 3.72 -13.19
C GLN A 168 -14.71 4.50 -12.41
N SER A 169 -13.57 3.85 -12.16
CA SER A 169 -12.58 4.31 -11.18
C SER A 169 -11.82 5.53 -11.70
N GLN A 170 -12.40 6.70 -11.47
CA GLN A 170 -11.79 8.00 -11.70
C GLN A 170 -10.64 8.18 -10.69
N GLU A 171 -9.46 7.68 -11.07
CA GLU A 171 -8.17 7.75 -10.36
C GLU A 171 -8.01 9.12 -9.68
N ASP A 172 -7.80 9.13 -8.36
CA ASP A 172 -7.75 10.40 -7.63
C ASP A 172 -6.58 11.24 -8.17
N PRO A 173 -6.74 12.54 -8.43
CA PRO A 173 -5.66 13.33 -9.00
C PRO A 173 -4.44 13.40 -8.06
N VAL A 174 -4.61 13.10 -6.77
CA VAL A 174 -3.56 12.93 -5.76
C VAL A 174 -2.79 11.62 -5.93
N GLU A 175 -3.47 10.54 -6.30
CA GLU A 175 -2.88 9.21 -6.55
C GLU A 175 -1.80 9.30 -7.63
N LYS A 176 -2.08 10.01 -8.72
CA LYS A 176 -1.14 10.24 -9.83
C LYS A 176 0.11 11.02 -9.44
N VAL A 177 0.02 11.87 -8.42
CA VAL A 177 1.20 12.57 -7.86
C VAL A 177 2.09 11.56 -7.12
N PHE A 178 1.50 10.67 -6.33
CA PHE A 178 2.25 9.61 -5.65
C PHE A 178 2.77 8.54 -6.61
N GLU A 179 2.03 8.18 -7.66
CA GLU A 179 2.50 7.30 -8.74
C GLU A 179 3.74 7.87 -9.45
N HIS A 180 3.71 9.16 -9.81
CA HIS A 180 4.84 9.83 -10.45
C HIS A 180 6.08 9.91 -9.55
N ILE A 181 5.88 10.15 -8.24
CA ILE A 181 6.96 10.08 -7.24
C ILE A 181 7.49 8.64 -7.11
N TRP A 182 6.59 7.65 -7.06
CA TRP A 182 6.92 6.23 -6.94
C TRP A 182 7.70 5.72 -8.15
N PHE A 183 7.39 6.17 -9.37
CA PHE A 183 8.17 5.86 -10.57
C PHE A 183 9.65 6.26 -10.43
N GLY A 184 9.95 7.37 -9.75
CA GLY A 184 11.31 7.78 -9.42
C GLY A 184 11.93 7.01 -8.24
N LEU A 185 11.14 6.67 -7.21
CA LEU A 185 11.64 5.99 -6.00
C LEU A 185 11.81 4.47 -6.15
N GLN A 186 11.00 3.81 -6.97
CA GLN A 186 11.01 2.35 -7.13
C GLN A 186 12.39 1.83 -7.60
N PRO A 187 13.06 2.41 -8.62
CA PRO A 187 14.41 1.98 -9.02
C PRO A 187 15.44 2.21 -7.92
N VAL A 188 15.32 3.32 -7.17
CA VAL A 188 16.23 3.67 -6.08
C VAL A 188 16.11 2.66 -4.94
N LEU A 189 14.89 2.32 -4.52
CA LEU A 189 14.64 1.28 -3.51
C LEU A 189 15.31 -0.04 -3.87
N PHE A 190 15.01 -0.60 -5.05
CA PHE A 190 15.60 -1.88 -5.47
C PHE A 190 17.13 -1.81 -5.63
N ALA A 191 17.69 -0.68 -6.08
CA ALA A 191 19.13 -0.48 -6.13
C ALA A 191 19.77 -0.44 -4.72
N SER A 192 19.21 0.33 -3.79
CA SER A 192 19.70 0.44 -2.41
C SER A 192 19.71 -0.91 -1.70
N ILE A 193 18.63 -1.70 -1.82
CA ILE A 193 18.55 -3.05 -1.27
C ILE A 193 19.65 -3.94 -1.88
N GLY A 194 19.88 -3.81 -3.19
CA GLY A 194 20.97 -4.48 -3.89
C GLY A 194 22.36 -4.20 -3.29
N THR A 195 22.60 -2.99 -2.80
CA THR A 195 23.91 -2.62 -2.20
C THR A 195 24.15 -3.18 -0.79
N GLU A 196 23.10 -3.57 -0.05
CA GLU A 196 23.22 -4.18 1.28
C GLU A 196 23.48 -5.70 1.25
N ILE A 197 23.45 -6.32 0.06
CA ILE A 197 23.69 -7.76 -0.11
C ILE A 197 25.18 -8.08 0.08
N LYS A 198 25.53 -8.66 1.23
CA LYS A 198 26.87 -9.21 1.48
C LYS A 198 26.98 -10.63 0.94
N PHE A 199 27.40 -10.79 -0.31
CA PHE A 199 27.64 -12.10 -0.94
C PHE A 199 28.60 -13.02 -0.15
N GLN A 200 29.47 -12.48 0.70
CA GLN A 200 30.31 -13.28 1.61
C GLN A 200 29.50 -14.10 2.62
N LEU A 201 28.39 -13.57 3.14
CA LEU A 201 27.45 -14.31 4.00
C LEU A 201 26.65 -15.36 3.21
N LEU A 202 26.54 -15.20 1.89
CA LEU A 202 25.85 -16.12 0.99
C LEU A 202 26.72 -17.33 0.59
N VAL A 203 28.05 -17.22 0.71
CA VAL A 203 29.04 -18.24 0.32
C VAL A 203 29.75 -18.85 1.54
N GLY A 204 29.75 -18.18 2.70
CA GLY A 204 30.34 -18.71 3.93
C GLY A 204 29.45 -19.68 4.71
N ASP A 205 28.16 -19.75 4.40
CA ASP A 205 27.16 -20.53 5.13
C ASP A 205 26.27 -21.28 4.11
N ASP A 206 26.80 -22.39 3.56
CA ASP A 206 26.26 -23.17 2.41
C ASP A 206 24.75 -23.47 2.50
N ASN A 207 24.22 -23.55 3.72
CA ASN A 207 22.83 -23.87 3.98
C ASN A 207 21.87 -22.68 3.80
N ILE A 208 22.33 -21.42 3.86
CA ILE A 208 21.43 -20.23 3.89
C ILE A 208 20.53 -20.17 2.65
N ILE A 209 21.07 -20.41 1.44
CA ILE A 209 20.28 -20.37 0.20
C ILE A 209 19.20 -21.47 0.21
N PHE A 210 19.55 -22.67 0.68
CA PHE A 210 18.63 -23.80 0.76
C PHE A 210 17.54 -23.59 1.82
N THR A 211 17.90 -23.08 3.00
CA THR A 211 16.95 -22.71 4.06
C THR A 211 16.02 -21.58 3.59
N ALA A 212 16.54 -20.55 2.92
CA ALA A 212 15.73 -19.48 2.35
C ALA A 212 14.71 -20.00 1.33
N LEU A 213 15.13 -20.90 0.43
CA LEU A 213 14.26 -21.53 -0.56
C LEU A 213 13.19 -22.43 0.09
N MET A 214 13.54 -23.19 1.13
CA MET A 214 12.58 -24.04 1.85
C MET A 214 11.56 -23.23 2.65
N VAL A 215 11.98 -22.16 3.33
CA VAL A 215 11.07 -21.22 4.02
C VAL A 215 10.14 -20.53 3.02
N LEU A 216 10.65 -20.15 1.84
CA LEU A 216 9.86 -19.57 0.76
C LEU A 216 8.81 -20.56 0.23
N VAL A 217 9.21 -21.79 -0.11
CA VAL A 217 8.28 -22.80 -0.64
C VAL A 217 7.21 -23.14 0.39
N PHE A 218 7.58 -23.33 1.66
CA PHE A 218 6.62 -23.54 2.75
C PHE A 218 5.65 -22.35 2.90
N GLY A 219 6.17 -21.12 2.91
CA GLY A 219 5.35 -19.91 3.01
C GLY A 219 4.37 -19.73 1.84
N LEU A 220 4.80 -20.04 0.61
CA LEU A 220 3.92 -20.02 -0.57
C LEU A 220 2.86 -21.13 -0.54
N ILE A 221 3.18 -22.32 -0.04
CA ILE A 221 2.20 -23.41 0.17
C ILE A 221 1.16 -22.97 1.21
N VAL A 222 1.59 -22.48 2.37
CA VAL A 222 0.68 -21.99 3.42
C VAL A 222 -0.19 -20.85 2.91
N ARG A 223 0.37 -19.86 2.20
CA ARG A 223 -0.39 -18.79 1.54
C ARG A 223 -1.45 -19.36 0.60
N THR A 224 -1.06 -20.23 -0.33
CA THR A 224 -1.96 -20.83 -1.34
C THR A 224 -3.11 -21.61 -0.71
N ILE A 225 -2.87 -22.29 0.42
CA ILE A 225 -3.91 -23.00 1.19
C ILE A 225 -4.84 -21.99 1.86
N VAL A 226 -4.30 -20.98 2.55
CA VAL A 226 -5.11 -19.96 3.24
C VAL A 226 -5.95 -19.16 2.26
N THR A 227 -5.39 -18.67 1.15
CA THR A 227 -6.14 -17.93 0.14
C THR A 227 -7.21 -18.79 -0.54
N ALA A 228 -6.91 -20.07 -0.83
CA ALA A 228 -7.93 -20.99 -1.34
C ALA A 228 -9.08 -21.18 -0.33
N LEU A 229 -8.78 -21.34 0.96
CA LEU A 229 -9.78 -21.48 2.03
C LEU A 229 -10.61 -20.21 2.24
N SER A 230 -9.98 -19.02 2.25
CA SER A 230 -10.68 -17.73 2.36
C SER A 230 -11.64 -17.45 1.22
N VAL A 231 -11.44 -18.09 0.06
CA VAL A 231 -12.28 -17.96 -1.14
C VAL A 231 -13.38 -19.05 -1.21
N LEU A 232 -13.41 -20.03 -0.28
CA LEU A 232 -14.49 -21.02 -0.18
C LEU A 232 -15.80 -20.43 0.38
N GLY A 233 -16.45 -19.60 -0.43
CA GLY A 233 -17.75 -18.99 -0.12
C GLY A 233 -18.21 -17.92 -1.11
N THR A 234 -17.30 -17.35 -1.91
CA THR A 234 -17.60 -16.26 -2.86
C THR A 234 -18.28 -16.72 -4.15
N GLY A 235 -18.46 -18.04 -4.35
CA GLY A 235 -19.09 -18.60 -5.55
C GLY A 235 -18.18 -18.75 -6.78
N PHE A 236 -16.90 -18.36 -6.70
CA PHE A 236 -15.94 -18.46 -7.82
C PHE A 236 -15.67 -19.90 -8.28
N ASN A 237 -15.36 -20.01 -9.57
CA ASN A 237 -14.94 -21.22 -10.24
C ASN A 237 -13.51 -21.62 -9.81
N ARG A 238 -13.17 -22.91 -9.86
CA ARG A 238 -11.83 -23.42 -9.52
C ARG A 238 -10.72 -22.76 -10.35
N ASN A 239 -11.02 -22.38 -11.59
CA ASN A 239 -10.11 -21.62 -12.45
C ASN A 239 -9.79 -20.23 -11.89
N GLU A 240 -10.77 -19.54 -11.32
CA GLU A 240 -10.61 -18.20 -10.76
C GLU A 240 -9.86 -18.26 -9.43
N VAL A 241 -10.14 -19.25 -8.58
CA VAL A 241 -9.37 -19.49 -7.34
C VAL A 241 -7.89 -19.76 -7.66
N ILE A 242 -7.59 -20.53 -8.72
CA ILE A 242 -6.21 -20.74 -9.19
C ILE A 242 -5.61 -19.42 -9.71
N PHE A 243 -6.35 -18.61 -10.45
CA PHE A 243 -5.87 -17.30 -10.91
C PHE A 243 -5.54 -16.34 -9.75
N ILE A 244 -6.44 -16.21 -8.78
CA ILE A 244 -6.26 -15.40 -7.56
C ILE A 244 -4.99 -15.84 -6.83
N ASN A 245 -4.83 -17.15 -6.60
CA ASN A 245 -3.64 -17.70 -5.95
C ASN A 245 -2.34 -17.40 -6.72
N VAL A 246 -2.35 -17.51 -8.06
CA VAL A 246 -1.19 -17.19 -8.91
C VAL A 246 -0.86 -15.69 -8.89
N ALA A 247 -1.88 -14.83 -8.94
CA ALA A 247 -1.71 -13.37 -8.85
C ALA A 247 -1.15 -12.94 -7.48
N TRP A 248 -1.33 -13.75 -6.44
CA TRP A 248 -0.84 -13.52 -5.07
C TRP A 248 0.53 -14.15 -4.76
N LEU A 249 1.21 -14.78 -5.73
CA LEU A 249 2.58 -15.27 -5.57
C LEU A 249 3.65 -14.14 -5.48
N PRO A 250 3.67 -13.12 -6.36
CA PRO A 250 4.71 -12.09 -6.34
C PRO A 250 4.40 -10.97 -5.33
N LYS A 251 5.02 -11.02 -4.13
CA LYS A 251 4.95 -9.93 -3.13
C LYS A 251 6.33 -9.36 -2.79
N ALA A 252 6.81 -8.45 -3.64
CA ALA A 252 8.19 -7.93 -3.56
C ALA A 252 8.33 -6.60 -2.80
N THR A 253 7.40 -5.65 -2.97
CA THR A 253 7.51 -4.25 -2.49
C THR A 253 7.62 -4.13 -0.97
N VAL A 254 6.77 -4.84 -0.22
CA VAL A 254 6.80 -4.86 1.25
C VAL A 254 8.08 -5.50 1.78
N GLN A 255 8.53 -6.61 1.18
CA GLN A 255 9.80 -7.25 1.56
C GLN A 255 11.00 -6.33 1.28
N ALA A 256 10.96 -5.63 0.15
CA ALA A 256 11.97 -4.66 -0.27
C ALA A 256 12.07 -3.48 0.68
N ALA A 257 10.94 -2.85 1.05
CA ALA A 257 10.93 -1.68 1.91
C ALA A 257 11.26 -1.99 3.38
N LEU A 258 10.80 -3.14 3.91
CA LEU A 258 10.83 -3.41 5.34
C LEU A 258 12.10 -4.14 5.82
N ALA A 259 12.69 -5.02 5.01
CA ALA A 259 13.88 -5.76 5.43
C ALA A 259 15.12 -4.87 5.73
N PRO A 260 15.38 -3.76 4.99
CA PRO A 260 16.42 -2.80 5.37
C PRO A 260 16.14 -2.10 6.71
N VAL A 261 14.87 -1.81 7.03
CA VAL A 261 14.50 -1.13 8.29
C VAL A 261 14.78 -2.01 9.51
N ALA A 262 14.52 -3.33 9.43
CA ALA A 262 14.93 -4.26 10.48
C ALA A 262 16.45 -4.31 10.67
N LEU A 263 17.21 -4.24 9.57
CA LEU A 263 18.67 -4.26 9.60
C LEU A 263 19.28 -2.94 10.12
N ASP A 264 18.66 -1.80 9.84
CA ASP A 264 19.10 -0.51 10.40
C ASP A 264 18.77 -0.40 11.89
N MET A 265 17.56 -0.82 12.29
CA MET A 265 17.16 -0.86 13.69
C MET A 265 18.04 -1.82 14.52
N ALA A 266 18.44 -2.96 13.94
CA ALA A 266 19.42 -3.86 14.55
C ALA A 266 20.80 -3.20 14.72
N ARG A 267 21.26 -2.37 13.77
CA ARG A 267 22.53 -1.62 13.91
C ARG A 267 22.50 -0.56 15.01
N MET A 268 21.35 0.07 15.19
CA MET A 268 21.18 1.18 16.14
C MET A 268 20.90 0.71 17.58
N MET A 269 20.17 -0.39 17.76
CA MET A 269 19.65 -0.82 19.07
C MET A 269 19.86 -2.31 19.39
N GLY A 270 20.31 -3.13 18.43
CA GLY A 270 20.47 -4.57 18.59
C GLY A 270 21.88 -5.02 19.02
N THR A 271 21.99 -6.29 19.41
CA THR A 271 23.26 -6.98 19.64
C THR A 271 23.93 -7.38 18.32
N GLU A 272 25.15 -7.92 18.37
CA GLU A 272 25.80 -8.50 17.18
C GLU A 272 25.00 -9.66 16.57
N LEU A 273 24.30 -10.45 17.41
CA LEU A 273 23.45 -11.57 16.98
C LEU A 273 22.16 -11.09 16.30
N ASP A 274 21.57 -9.98 16.76
CA ASP A 274 20.44 -9.33 16.08
C ASP A 274 20.88 -8.74 14.73
N ASN A 275 22.08 -8.15 14.68
CA ASN A 275 22.69 -7.65 13.44
C ASN A 275 22.90 -8.77 12.41
N GLU A 276 23.38 -9.94 12.84
CA GLU A 276 23.53 -11.08 11.94
C GLU A 276 22.17 -11.62 11.49
N SER A 277 21.21 -11.75 12.41
CA SER A 277 19.85 -12.21 12.15
C SER A 277 19.11 -11.30 11.15
N ALA A 278 19.27 -9.98 11.26
CA ALA A 278 18.68 -9.03 10.32
C ALA A 278 19.39 -9.01 8.95
N ARG A 279 20.70 -9.32 8.88
CA ARG A 279 21.39 -9.57 7.59
C ARG A 279 20.90 -10.84 6.92
N ARG A 280 20.71 -11.92 7.69
CA ARG A 280 20.09 -13.18 7.23
C ARG A 280 18.67 -12.91 6.70
N LEU A 281 17.85 -12.14 7.43
CA LEU A 281 16.50 -11.72 7.01
C LEU A 281 16.51 -10.96 5.67
N LEU A 282 17.32 -9.89 5.55
CA LEU A 282 17.45 -9.12 4.30
C LEU A 282 17.87 -10.02 3.12
N THR A 283 18.80 -10.95 3.36
CA THR A 283 19.28 -11.89 2.34
C THR A 283 18.16 -12.82 1.86
N VAL A 284 17.36 -13.38 2.79
CA VAL A 284 16.19 -14.21 2.46
C VAL A 284 15.12 -13.40 1.71
N SER A 285 14.88 -12.15 2.11
CA SER A 285 13.95 -11.24 1.41
C SER A 285 14.37 -10.96 -0.04
N VAL A 286 15.66 -10.75 -0.31
CA VAL A 286 16.16 -10.55 -1.68
C VAL A 286 16.03 -11.82 -2.52
N ILE A 287 16.37 -13.00 -1.98
CA ILE A 287 16.17 -14.28 -2.68
C ILE A 287 14.69 -14.47 -3.00
N SER A 288 13.81 -14.12 -2.05
CA SER A 288 12.36 -14.17 -2.23
C SER A 288 11.87 -13.25 -3.35
N ILE A 289 12.33 -12.00 -3.40
CA ILE A 289 12.01 -11.07 -4.49
C ILE A 289 12.49 -11.62 -5.84
N LEU A 290 13.75 -12.07 -5.92
CA LEU A 290 14.39 -12.56 -7.15
C LEU A 290 13.69 -13.79 -7.73
N VAL A 291 13.17 -14.68 -6.88
CA VAL A 291 12.47 -15.90 -7.28
C VAL A 291 10.98 -15.64 -7.55
N THR A 292 10.27 -14.94 -6.66
CA THR A 292 8.80 -14.78 -6.77
C THR A 292 8.38 -13.81 -7.86
N ALA A 293 9.12 -12.73 -8.11
CA ALA A 293 8.76 -11.74 -9.13
C ALA A 293 8.66 -12.33 -10.55
N PRO A 294 9.68 -13.02 -11.11
CA PRO A 294 9.57 -13.61 -12.45
C PRO A 294 8.57 -14.77 -12.51
N ILE A 295 8.49 -15.61 -11.47
CA ILE A 295 7.51 -16.72 -11.43
C ILE A 295 6.07 -16.19 -11.42
N GLY A 296 5.79 -15.15 -10.61
CA GLY A 296 4.49 -14.50 -10.57
C GLY A 296 4.13 -13.79 -11.88
N ALA A 297 5.07 -13.07 -12.48
CA ALA A 297 4.86 -12.40 -13.77
C ALA A 297 4.54 -13.40 -14.90
N LEU A 298 5.32 -14.48 -15.02
CA LEU A 298 5.05 -15.57 -15.98
C LEU A 298 3.72 -16.28 -15.68
N GLY A 299 3.41 -16.49 -14.39
CA GLY A 299 2.15 -17.04 -13.93
C GLY A 299 0.96 -16.21 -14.39
N ILE A 300 0.94 -14.91 -14.08
CA ILE A 300 -0.15 -13.99 -14.46
C ILE A 300 -0.30 -13.94 -15.99
N GLN A 301 0.81 -13.82 -16.74
CA GLN A 301 0.77 -13.78 -18.21
C GLN A 301 0.24 -15.07 -18.85
N TRP A 302 0.56 -16.25 -18.29
CA TRP A 302 0.15 -17.53 -18.89
C TRP A 302 -1.24 -17.98 -18.43
N PHE A 303 -1.58 -17.75 -17.16
CA PHE A 303 -2.85 -18.19 -16.57
C PHE A 303 -3.99 -17.19 -16.75
N GLY A 304 -3.73 -15.87 -16.77
CA GLY A 304 -4.74 -14.83 -16.99
C GLY A 304 -5.63 -15.08 -18.22
N PRO A 305 -5.09 -15.07 -19.45
CA PRO A 305 -5.89 -15.29 -20.66
C PRO A 305 -6.47 -16.72 -20.77
N LYS A 306 -5.98 -17.68 -19.98
CA LYS A 306 -6.33 -19.10 -20.10
C LYS A 306 -7.39 -19.56 -19.09
N LEU A 307 -7.44 -18.91 -17.93
CA LEU A 307 -8.42 -19.18 -16.87
C LEU A 307 -9.61 -18.23 -16.96
N LEU A 308 -9.38 -16.94 -17.25
CA LEU A 308 -10.41 -15.90 -17.22
C LEU A 308 -11.25 -15.86 -18.50
N ALA A 309 -10.65 -16.03 -19.68
CA ALA A 309 -11.39 -16.12 -20.96
C ALA A 309 -12.29 -17.37 -21.08
N LYS A 310 -12.30 -18.24 -20.06
CA LYS A 310 -13.18 -19.41 -19.94
C LYS A 310 -14.13 -19.31 -18.72
N SER A 311 -14.32 -18.10 -18.19
CA SER A 311 -15.22 -17.80 -17.06
C SER A 311 -16.33 -16.79 -17.41
N SER A 312 -16.51 -16.47 -18.69
CA SER A 312 -17.81 -15.99 -19.19
C SER A 312 -18.80 -17.17 -19.10
N ARG A 313 -20.00 -16.93 -18.55
CA ARG A 313 -20.91 -17.95 -18.02
C ARG A 313 -22.32 -17.84 -18.57
#